data_AF-A0A1M7HFW9-F1
#
_entry.id   AF-A0A1M7HFW9-F1
#
_cell.length_a   1.000
_cell.length_b   1.000
_cell.length_c   1.000
_cell.angle_alpha   90.00
_cell.angle_beta   90.00
_cell.angle_gamma   90.00
#
_symmetry.space_group_name_H-M   'P 1'
#
loop_
_entity.id
_entity.type
_entity.pdbx_description
1 polymer ?
#
loop_
_entity_poly.entity_id
_entity_poly.type
_entity_poly.pdbx_seq_one_letter_code
_entity_poly.pdbx_strand_id
1 'polypeptide(L)'
;MTKRSKFKDPGLLATVVIVIYSAFVFGWWPTDIYVAGVSLVAWLMLAGLAIWFTLTVIYVIWVERIERDPGPGPVERKGDE
;
A
#
# COMPACT_ATOMS: atom_id res chain seq x y z
N MET A 1 20.20 1.92 19.25
CA MET A 1 19.18 2.54 18.37
C MET A 1 19.14 1.75 17.07
N THR A 2 18.32 0.71 17.04
CA THR A 2 18.16 -0.15 15.85
C THR A 2 17.58 0.70 14.73
N LYS A 3 18.30 0.83 13.61
CA LYS A 3 17.81 1.46 12.38
C LYS A 3 16.60 0.66 11.91
N ARG A 4 15.40 0.98 12.42
CA ARG A 4 14.14 0.69 11.72
C ARG A 4 14.30 1.35 10.36
N SER A 5 14.45 0.54 9.32
CA SER A 5 14.60 1.03 7.97
C SER A 5 13.33 1.83 7.64
N LYS A 6 13.45 3.17 7.61
CA LYS A 6 12.40 4.10 7.18
C LYS A 6 11.93 3.83 5.73
N PHE A 7 12.65 2.95 5.01
CA PHE A 7 12.29 2.42 3.69
C PHE A 7 11.39 1.18 3.73
N LYS A 8 11.04 0.65 4.91
CA LYS A 8 10.10 -0.47 5.10
C LYS A 8 8.75 -0.02 5.69
N ASP A 9 8.41 1.26 5.56
CA ASP A 9 7.13 1.77 6.07
C ASP A 9 5.99 1.48 5.06
N PRO A 10 5.03 0.60 5.40
CA PRO A 10 3.96 0.18 4.49
C PRO A 10 3.06 1.31 4.03
N GLY A 11 2.82 2.29 4.89
CA GLY A 11 2.08 3.48 4.52
C GLY A 11 2.77 4.34 3.47
N LEU A 12 4.11 4.43 3.49
CA LEU A 12 4.85 5.28 2.56
C LEU A 12 4.78 4.73 1.13
N LEU A 13 4.93 3.42 0.96
CA LEU A 13 4.80 2.78 -0.35
C LEU A 13 3.40 2.96 -0.93
N ALA A 14 2.36 2.76 -0.10
CA ALA A 14 0.98 2.96 -0.51
C ALA A 14 0.71 4.41 -0.94
N THR A 15 1.28 5.38 -0.22
CA THR A 15 1.16 6.81 -0.55
C THR A 15 1.81 7.12 -1.88
N VAL A 16 3.03 6.61 -2.14
CA VAL A 16 3.72 6.83 -3.43
C VAL A 16 2.90 6.28 -4.60
N VAL A 17 2.33 5.08 -4.47
CA VAL A 17 1.49 4.48 -5.52
C VAL A 17 0.26 5.34 -5.78
N ILE A 18 -0.43 5.81 -4.75
CA ILE A 18 -1.61 6.69 -4.89
C ILE A 18 -1.23 8.03 -5.52
N VAL A 19 -0.10 8.62 -5.13
CA VAL A 19 0.36 9.90 -5.68
C VAL A 19 0.67 9.78 -7.17
N ILE A 20 1.37 8.72 -7.59
CA ILE A 20 1.66 8.46 -9.01
C ILE A 20 0.36 8.26 -9.79
N TYR A 21 -0.56 7.45 -9.24
CA TYR A 21 -1.86 7.23 -9.86
C TYR A 21 -2.66 8.54 -10.02
N SER A 22 -2.70 9.35 -8.97
CA SER A 22 -3.35 10.66 -8.99
C SER A 22 -2.73 11.58 -10.04
N ALA A 23 -1.40 11.70 -10.06
CA ALA A 23 -0.69 12.51 -11.05
C ALA A 23 -0.98 12.07 -12.50
N PHE A 24 -1.11 10.76 -12.73
CA PHE A 24 -1.48 10.22 -14.03
C PHE A 24 -2.92 10.58 -14.43
N VAL A 25 -3.87 10.37 -13.52
CA VAL A 25 -5.30 10.67 -13.74
C VAL A 25 -5.52 12.17 -13.96
N PHE A 26 -4.92 13.02 -13.13
CA PHE A 26 -5.06 14.48 -13.26
C PHE A 26 -4.24 15.06 -14.42
N GLY A 27 -3.09 14.47 -14.74
CA GLY A 27 -2.22 14.94 -15.83
C GLY A 27 -2.78 14.61 -17.22
N TRP A 28 -3.47 13.48 -17.38
CA TRP A 28 -4.06 13.07 -18.65
C TRP A 28 -5.56 13.43 -18.76
N TRP A 29 -6.31 13.40 -17.64
CA TRP A 29 -7.75 13.70 -17.51
C TRP A 29 -8.57 13.64 -18.82
N PRO A 30 -8.82 12.43 -19.38
CA PRO A 30 -9.48 12.28 -20.67
C PRO A 30 -11.01 12.33 -20.53
N THR A 31 -11.60 13.52 -20.65
CA THR A 31 -13.06 13.73 -20.56
C THR A 31 -13.83 13.25 -21.77
N ASP A 32 -13.22 13.30 -22.95
CA ASP A 32 -13.91 13.08 -24.22
C ASP A 32 -13.70 11.68 -24.81
N ILE A 33 -13.01 10.80 -24.06
CA ILE A 33 -12.77 9.42 -24.51
C ILE A 33 -13.84 8.51 -23.92
N TYR A 34 -14.55 7.80 -24.80
CA TYR A 34 -15.54 6.79 -24.45
C TYR A 34 -15.06 5.42 -24.90
N VAL A 35 -15.02 4.48 -23.97
CA VAL A 35 -14.63 3.08 -24.21
C VAL A 35 -15.84 2.20 -23.93
N ALA A 36 -16.26 1.43 -24.94
CA ALA A 36 -17.45 0.59 -24.89
C ALA A 36 -18.75 1.35 -24.51
N GLY A 37 -18.86 2.62 -24.94
CA GLY A 37 -20.00 3.49 -24.64
C GLY A 37 -20.01 4.10 -23.24
N VAL A 38 -18.99 3.80 -22.42
CA VAL A 38 -18.80 4.34 -21.07
C VAL A 38 -17.62 5.30 -21.06
N SER A 39 -17.68 6.39 -20.30
CA SER A 39 -16.58 7.35 -20.24
C SER A 39 -15.30 6.68 -19.70
N LEU A 40 -14.15 7.00 -20.30
CA LEU A 40 -12.86 6.52 -19.84
C LEU A 40 -12.59 6.95 -18.39
N VAL A 41 -13.13 8.11 -17.99
CA VAL A 41 -13.13 8.58 -16.59
C VAL A 41 -13.82 7.57 -15.65
N ALA A 42 -14.96 7.00 -16.03
CA ALA A 42 -15.64 6.00 -15.21
C ALA A 42 -14.82 4.70 -15.08
N TRP A 43 -14.14 4.29 -16.16
CA TRP A 43 -13.20 3.18 -16.12
C TRP A 43 -11.99 3.46 -15.22
N LEU A 44 -11.44 4.68 -15.27
CA LEU A 44 -10.38 5.11 -14.36
C LEU A 44 -10.85 5.11 -12.91
N MET A 45 -12.06 5.57 -12.60
CA MET A 45 -12.60 5.51 -11.23
C MET A 45 -12.72 4.07 -10.72
N LEU A 46 -13.18 3.14 -11.57
CA LEU A 46 -13.26 1.72 -11.25
C LEU A 46 -11.87 1.09 -11.06
N ALA A 47 -10.91 1.42 -11.91
CA ALA A 47 -9.51 1.01 -11.74
C ALA A 47 -8.91 1.58 -10.46
N GLY A 48 -9.25 2.81 -10.08
CA GLY A 48 -8.85 3.43 -8.82
C GLY A 48 -9.35 2.66 -7.60
N LEU A 49 -10.61 2.22 -7.62
CA LEU A 49 -11.17 1.33 -6.58
C LEU A 49 -10.43 0.00 -6.50
N ALA A 50 -10.11 -0.60 -7.65
CA ALA A 50 -9.33 -1.84 -7.70
C ALA A 50 -7.93 -1.65 -7.11
N ILE A 51 -7.22 -0.58 -7.49
CA ILE A 51 -5.90 -0.23 -6.93
C ILE A 51 -5.98 -0.02 -5.43
N TRP A 52 -7.00 0.69 -4.94
CA TRP A 52 -7.20 0.93 -3.51
C TRP A 52 -7.43 -0.37 -2.74
N PHE A 53 -8.25 -1.28 -3.28
CA PHE A 53 -8.47 -2.59 -2.69
C PHE A 53 -7.19 -3.42 -2.66
N THR A 54 -6.46 -3.49 -3.78
CA THR A 54 -5.17 -4.21 -3.86
C THR A 54 -4.14 -3.63 -2.89
N LEU A 55 -4.04 -2.31 -2.79
CA LEU A 55 -3.15 -1.65 -1.83
C LEU A 55 -3.50 -2.01 -0.39
N THR A 56 -4.79 -2.06 -0.06
CA THR A 56 -5.26 -2.45 1.27
C THR A 56 -4.87 -3.89 1.59
N VAL A 57 -5.05 -4.82 0.65
CA VAL A 57 -4.65 -6.22 0.83
C VAL A 57 -3.13 -6.33 1.03
N ILE A 58 -2.34 -5.67 0.18
CA ILE A 58 -0.87 -5.65 0.31
C ILE A 58 -0.46 -5.09 1.66
N TYR A 59 -1.09 -4.00 2.09
CA TYR A 59 -0.82 -3.34 3.36
C TYR A 59 -1.09 -4.29 4.54
N VAL A 60 -2.25 -4.95 4.57
CA VAL A 60 -2.62 -5.90 5.62
C VAL A 60 -1.62 -7.06 5.68
N ILE A 61 -1.35 -7.71 4.55
CA ILE A 61 -0.40 -8.84 4.49
C ILE A 61 1.00 -8.40 4.93
N TRP A 62 1.42 -7.18 4.56
CA TRP A 62 2.73 -6.69 4.92
C TRP A 62 2.85 -6.36 6.41
N VAL A 63 1.84 -5.73 7.01
CA VAL A 63 1.77 -5.49 8.46
C VAL A 63 1.82 -6.81 9.22
N GLU A 64 0.99 -7.79 8.83
CA GLU A 64 0.99 -9.12 9.45
C GLU A 64 2.38 -9.78 9.40
N ARG A 65 3.10 -9.62 8.28
CA ARG A 65 4.45 -10.16 8.11
C ARG A 65 5.49 -9.46 8.96
N ILE A 66 5.38 -8.14 9.16
CA ILE A 66 6.26 -7.36 10.04
C ILE A 66 6.04 -7.76 11.50
N GLU A 67 4.77 -7.95 11.90
CA GLU A 67 4.42 -8.35 13.27
C GLU A 67 4.79 -9.79 13.60
N ARG A 68 4.89 -10.68 12.59
CA ARG A 68 5.37 -12.06 12.74
C ARG A 68 6.88 -12.23 12.87
N ASP A 69 7.64 -11.16 12.66
CA ASP A 69 9.10 -11.14 12.85
C ASP A 69 9.50 -10.29 14.08
N PRO A 70 8.90 -10.50 15.28
CA PRO A 70 9.52 -10.00 16.49
C PRO A 70 10.73 -10.89 16.70
N GLY A 71 11.93 -10.33 16.52
CA GLY A 71 13.17 -10.98 16.97
C GLY A 71 12.98 -11.57 18.37
N PRO A 72 13.70 -12.65 18.70
CA PRO A 72 13.39 -13.53 19.83
C PRO A 72 13.03 -12.69 21.05
N GLY A 73 11.79 -12.90 21.54
CA GLY A 73 11.30 -12.26 22.76
C GLY A 73 12.32 -12.42 23.90
N PRO A 74 12.29 -11.53 24.90
CA PRO A 74 13.30 -11.55 25.96
C PRO A 74 13.38 -12.96 26.52
N VAL A 75 14.56 -13.57 26.39
CA VAL A 75 14.84 -14.90 26.94
C VAL A 75 14.57 -14.78 28.43
N GLU A 76 13.43 -15.28 28.85
CA GLU A 76 13.09 -15.40 30.26
C GLU A 76 14.18 -16.29 30.85
N ARG A 77 15.18 -15.66 31.48
CA ARG A 77 16.21 -16.39 32.21
C ARG A 77 15.49 -17.08 33.36
N LYS A 78 15.19 -18.34 33.14
CA LYS A 78 14.80 -19.28 34.18
C LYS A 78 16.09 -19.71 34.88
N GLY A 79 16.15 -19.46 36.19
CA GLY A 79 17.36 -19.59 37.02
C GLY A 79 17.83 -18.18 37.38
N ASP A 80 17.93 -17.82 38.65
CA ASP A 80 18.85 -18.48 39.56
C ASP A 80 18.20 -18.80 40.93
N GLU A 81 18.64 -19.91 41.51
CA GLU A 81 18.27 -20.54 42.79
C GLU A 81 18.39 -19.64 44.03
#